data_AF-A0A6P5RMZ7-F1
#
_entry.id   AF-A0A6P5RMZ7-F1
#
_cell.length_a   1.000
_cell.length_b   1.000
_cell.length_c   1.000
_cell.angle_alpha   90.00
_cell.angle_beta   90.00
_cell.angle_gamma   90.00
#
_symmetry.space_group_name_H-M   'P 1'
#
loop_
_entity.id
_entity.type
_entity.pdbx_description
1 polymer ?
#
loop_
_entity_poly.entity_id
_entity_poly.type
_entity_poly.pdbx_seq_one_letter_code
_entity_poly.pdbx_strand_id
1 'polypeptide(L)'
;LEDAKMDTSDVDDVVLVGGSSRIPKVQELLQEVFKGKELCKSINPDEAVAYGAAVQAAALSGNVTGKLQDFTLLDVTPLSLGLECKERDSSRLYMNVVIPRNSRIPVRKTTSVTTSYDYQESVRFSIYEGESSIAKNNNFLGEFTLHGIPPAPKHVPAFSVYFDLDANGVLSVSAEDTSTGQKKGIKFNRDRTK
;
A
#
# COMPACT_ATOMS: atom_id res chain seq x y z
N LEU A 1 -2.62 -9.32 14.53
CA LEU A 1 -1.61 -9.55 15.59
C LEU A 1 -0.35 -10.21 15.03
N GLU A 2 -0.47 -11.25 14.20
CA GLU A 2 0.67 -11.91 13.54
C GLU A 2 1.61 -10.94 12.80
N ASP A 3 1.07 -10.06 11.95
CA ASP A 3 1.85 -9.02 11.23
C ASP A 3 2.61 -8.07 12.15
N ALA A 4 1.98 -7.72 13.27
CA ALA A 4 2.59 -6.86 14.29
C ALA A 4 3.61 -7.62 15.14
N LYS A 5 3.66 -8.96 15.01
CA LYS A 5 4.46 -9.86 15.84
C LYS A 5 4.18 -9.68 17.34
N MET A 6 2.91 -9.53 17.67
CA MET A 6 2.42 -9.31 19.03
C MET A 6 1.48 -10.43 19.45
N ASP A 7 1.55 -10.79 20.73
CA ASP A 7 0.59 -11.66 21.37
C ASP A 7 -0.64 -10.86 21.86
N THR A 8 -1.73 -11.58 22.15
CA THR A 8 -2.96 -10.96 22.70
C THR A 8 -2.73 -10.27 24.05
N SER A 9 -1.71 -10.68 24.80
CA SER A 9 -1.32 -10.07 26.08
C SER A 9 -0.60 -8.73 25.91
N ASP A 10 -0.01 -8.48 24.74
CA ASP A 10 0.77 -7.26 24.49
C ASP A 10 -0.13 -6.08 24.12
N VAL A 11 -1.43 -6.31 23.96
CA VAL A 11 -2.42 -5.27 23.69
C VAL A 11 -2.82 -4.65 25.01
N ASP A 12 -2.57 -3.35 25.20
CA ASP A 12 -2.95 -2.64 26.42
C ASP A 12 -4.46 -2.35 26.46
N ASP A 13 -5.01 -1.81 25.37
CA ASP A 13 -6.40 -1.36 25.25
C ASP A 13 -7.09 -1.85 23.97
N VAL A 14 -8.39 -2.12 24.06
CA VAL A 14 -9.24 -2.46 22.90
C VAL A 14 -10.31 -1.39 22.75
N VAL A 15 -10.13 -0.48 21.79
CA VAL A 15 -11.06 0.63 21.53
C VAL A 15 -12.09 0.23 20.47
N LEU A 16 -13.38 0.44 20.78
CA LEU A 16 -14.49 0.12 19.88
C LEU A 16 -14.84 1.30 18.98
N VAL A 17 -14.95 1.04 17.66
CA VAL A 17 -15.30 2.04 16.64
C VAL A 17 -16.37 1.48 15.70
N GLY A 18 -17.34 2.32 15.33
CA GLY A 18 -18.47 2.01 14.46
C GLY A 18 -19.67 1.41 15.18
N GLY A 19 -20.89 1.76 14.75
CA GLY A 19 -22.13 1.36 15.43
C GLY A 19 -22.34 -0.16 15.60
N SER A 20 -21.83 -0.98 14.68
CA SER A 20 -21.89 -2.45 14.80
C SER A 20 -21.12 -3.00 16.01
N SER A 21 -20.14 -2.25 16.54
CA SER A 21 -19.44 -2.62 17.78
C SER A 21 -20.34 -2.60 19.03
N ARG A 22 -21.56 -2.03 18.93
CA ARG A 22 -22.56 -2.05 20.00
C ARG A 22 -23.26 -3.40 20.15
N ILE A 23 -23.15 -4.30 19.15
CA ILE A 23 -23.77 -5.62 19.19
C ILE A 23 -23.16 -6.42 20.34
N PRO A 24 -23.95 -6.92 21.32
CA PRO A 24 -23.42 -7.64 22.48
C PRO A 24 -22.56 -8.84 22.11
N LYS A 25 -22.95 -9.59 21.07
CA LYS A 25 -22.20 -10.76 20.62
C LYS A 25 -20.81 -10.40 20.05
N VAL A 26 -20.67 -9.24 19.41
CA VAL A 26 -19.36 -8.76 18.92
C VAL A 26 -18.45 -8.42 20.09
N GLN A 27 -18.99 -7.76 21.13
CA GLN A 27 -18.22 -7.44 22.35
C GLN A 27 -17.79 -8.69 23.10
N GLU A 28 -18.69 -9.66 23.26
CA GLU A 28 -18.40 -10.95 23.89
C GLU A 28 -17.25 -11.69 23.17
N LEU A 29 -17.34 -11.80 21.84
CA LEU A 29 -16.29 -12.45 21.04
C LEU A 29 -14.93 -11.72 21.15
N LEU A 30 -14.92 -10.39 21.17
CA LEU A 30 -13.68 -9.62 21.38
C LEU A 30 -13.10 -9.86 22.77
N GLN A 31 -13.93 -9.88 23.81
CA GLN A 31 -13.49 -10.19 25.16
C GLN A 31 -12.90 -11.61 25.24
N GLU A 32 -13.51 -12.61 24.59
CA GLU A 32 -12.96 -13.96 24.50
C GLU A 32 -11.56 -13.97 23.86
N VAL A 33 -11.40 -13.28 22.72
CA VAL A 33 -10.12 -13.18 22.00
C VAL A 33 -9.04 -12.53 22.86
N PHE A 34 -9.40 -11.46 23.59
CA PHE A 34 -8.48 -10.72 24.46
C PHE A 34 -8.50 -11.21 25.92
N LYS A 35 -8.83 -12.49 26.15
CA LYS A 35 -8.72 -13.18 27.45
C LYS A 35 -9.45 -12.48 28.60
N GLY A 36 -10.65 -11.97 28.33
CA GLY A 36 -11.51 -11.28 29.28
C GLY A 36 -11.14 -9.82 29.54
N LYS A 37 -10.22 -9.23 28.77
CA LYS A 37 -9.86 -7.81 28.87
C LYS A 37 -11.09 -6.91 28.71
N GLU A 38 -11.20 -5.90 29.57
CA GLU A 38 -12.27 -4.91 29.49
C GLU A 38 -12.12 -4.07 28.21
N LEU A 39 -13.22 -3.92 27.47
CA LEU A 39 -13.25 -3.13 26.25
C LEU A 39 -13.37 -1.64 26.59
N CYS A 40 -12.58 -0.80 25.93
CA CYS A 40 -12.59 0.63 26.14
C CYS A 40 -13.87 1.26 25.56
N LYS A 41 -14.69 1.81 26.46
CA LYS A 41 -15.98 2.47 26.16
C LYS A 41 -15.97 3.97 26.45
N SER A 42 -14.77 4.55 26.65
CA SER A 42 -14.62 5.98 26.98
C SER A 42 -14.88 6.91 25.80
N ILE A 43 -14.87 6.37 24.57
CA ILE A 43 -15.10 7.12 23.33
C ILE A 43 -16.39 6.62 22.68
N ASN A 44 -17.21 7.54 22.17
CA ASN A 44 -18.40 7.19 21.41
C ASN A 44 -17.98 6.51 20.09
N PRO A 45 -18.38 5.24 19.84
CA PRO A 45 -17.92 4.51 18.66
C PRO A 45 -18.37 5.13 17.34
N ASP A 46 -19.46 5.91 17.34
CA ASP A 46 -19.99 6.56 16.14
C ASP A 46 -19.27 7.87 15.79
N GLU A 47 -18.58 8.48 16.77
CA GLU A 47 -17.91 9.78 16.62
C GLU A 47 -16.38 9.66 16.66
N ALA A 48 -15.84 8.52 17.12
CA ALA A 48 -14.41 8.30 17.31
C ALA A 48 -13.56 8.68 16.09
N VAL A 49 -14.01 8.30 14.89
CA VAL A 49 -13.31 8.60 13.63
C VAL A 49 -13.29 10.10 13.34
N ALA A 50 -14.45 10.77 13.47
CA ALA A 50 -14.56 12.21 13.23
C ALA A 50 -13.74 13.01 14.26
N TYR A 51 -13.73 12.56 15.51
CA TYR A 51 -12.93 13.15 16.57
C TYR A 51 -11.43 13.05 16.27
N GLY A 52 -10.94 11.86 15.89
CA GLY A 52 -9.54 11.66 15.49
C GLY A 52 -9.14 12.50 14.28
N ALA A 53 -10.03 12.60 13.28
CA ALA A 53 -9.82 13.45 12.11
C ALA A 53 -9.74 14.95 12.47
N ALA A 54 -10.58 15.43 13.40
CA ALA A 54 -10.52 16.80 13.88
C ALA A 54 -9.21 17.10 14.62
N VAL A 55 -8.70 16.16 15.42
CA VAL A 55 -7.38 16.26 16.07
C VAL A 55 -6.27 16.33 15.03
N GLN A 56 -6.31 15.48 14.00
CA GLN A 56 -5.35 15.51 12.89
C GLN A 56 -5.38 16.85 12.14
N ALA A 57 -6.58 17.38 11.86
CA ALA A 57 -6.75 18.67 11.20
C ALA A 57 -6.18 19.83 12.05
N ALA A 58 -6.40 19.80 13.37
CA ALA A 58 -5.83 20.77 14.29
C ALA A 58 -4.29 20.71 14.31
N ALA A 59 -3.72 19.51 14.33
CA ALA A 59 -2.27 19.31 14.27
C ALA A 59 -1.66 19.87 12.97
N LEU A 60 -2.29 19.62 11.82
CA LEU A 60 -1.85 20.14 10.52
C LEU A 60 -2.01 21.67 10.39
N SER A 61 -2.95 22.27 11.11
CA SER A 61 -3.23 23.72 11.05
C SER A 61 -2.20 24.56 11.82
N GLY A 62 -1.28 23.96 12.56
CA GLY A 62 -0.20 24.66 13.28
C GLY A 62 -0.65 25.50 14.50
N ASN A 63 -1.96 25.64 14.75
CA ASN A 63 -2.53 26.35 15.90
C ASN A 63 -2.62 25.46 17.15
N VAL A 64 -1.51 24.81 17.49
CA VAL A 64 -1.51 23.75 18.49
C VAL A 64 -0.81 24.19 19.77
N THR A 65 -1.54 24.24 20.88
CA THR A 65 -1.02 24.52 22.23
C THR A 65 -1.05 23.25 23.08
N GLY A 66 -0.02 23.05 23.91
CA GLY A 66 0.02 21.93 24.87
C GLY A 66 0.34 20.56 24.24
N LYS A 67 -0.37 19.51 24.68
CA LYS A 67 -0.06 18.08 24.43
C LYS A 67 -0.04 17.61 22.98
N LEU A 68 -0.46 18.45 22.04
CA LEU A 68 -0.55 18.11 20.61
C LEU A 68 0.66 18.64 19.80
N GLN A 69 1.63 19.33 20.42
CA GLN A 69 2.86 19.78 19.74
C GLN A 69 3.78 18.63 19.32
N ASP A 70 3.81 17.53 20.08
CA ASP A 70 4.66 16.37 19.82
C ASP A 70 3.93 15.23 19.08
N PHE A 71 2.81 15.52 18.44
CA PHE A 71 2.01 14.51 17.75
C PHE A 71 2.63 14.16 16.38
N THR A 72 3.01 12.89 16.19
CA THR A 72 3.46 12.35 14.90
C THR A 72 2.57 11.18 14.49
N LEU A 73 2.01 11.25 13.28
CA LEU A 73 1.26 10.15 12.68
C LEU A 73 2.17 9.37 11.73
N LEU A 74 2.29 8.06 11.96
CA LEU A 74 2.97 7.13 11.08
C LEU A 74 1.95 6.10 10.58
N ASP A 75 1.65 6.15 9.30
CA ASP A 75 0.70 5.23 8.66
C ASP A 75 1.46 4.18 7.82
N VAL A 76 0.75 3.14 7.38
CA VAL A 76 1.32 2.01 6.63
C VAL A 76 0.45 1.58 5.45
N THR A 77 1.04 0.87 4.47
CA THR A 77 0.30 0.26 3.37
C THR A 77 -0.58 -0.92 3.84
N PRO A 78 -1.86 -1.00 3.47
CA PRO A 78 -2.71 -2.13 3.87
C PRO A 78 -2.43 -3.42 3.07
N LEU A 79 -1.99 -3.28 1.83
CA LEU A 79 -1.69 -4.38 0.91
C LEU A 79 -0.36 -4.12 0.19
N SER A 80 0.26 -5.19 -0.28
CA SER A 80 1.49 -5.17 -1.05
C SER A 80 1.22 -4.60 -2.45
N LEU A 81 2.07 -3.65 -2.86
CA LEU A 81 2.05 -3.02 -4.18
C LEU A 81 3.20 -3.55 -5.03
N GLY A 82 2.93 -3.77 -6.31
CA GLY A 82 3.92 -4.31 -7.22
C GLY A 82 3.47 -4.33 -8.66
N LEU A 83 4.25 -5.02 -9.48
CA LEU A 83 4.02 -5.13 -10.92
C LEU A 83 4.06 -6.58 -11.39
N GLU A 84 3.33 -6.84 -12.48
CA GLU A 84 3.39 -8.12 -13.15
C GLU A 84 4.75 -8.31 -13.83
N CYS A 85 5.39 -9.45 -13.58
CA CYS A 85 6.64 -9.85 -14.21
C CYS A 85 6.50 -11.28 -14.78
N LYS A 86 7.28 -11.56 -15.83
CA LYS A 86 7.39 -12.90 -16.41
C LYS A 86 8.60 -13.63 -15.84
N GLU A 87 8.42 -14.90 -15.48
CA GLU A 87 9.53 -15.77 -15.07
C GLU A 87 10.43 -16.11 -16.27
N ARG A 88 11.73 -16.31 -16.04
CA ARG A 88 12.71 -16.52 -17.15
C ARG A 88 12.47 -17.82 -17.91
N ASP A 89 12.17 -18.89 -17.17
CA ASP A 89 12.09 -20.25 -17.70
C ASP A 89 10.65 -20.75 -17.90
N SER A 90 9.66 -19.93 -17.56
CA SER A 90 8.25 -20.30 -17.65
C SER A 90 7.40 -19.19 -18.26
N SER A 91 6.24 -19.55 -18.81
CA SER A 91 5.24 -18.57 -19.26
C SER A 91 4.38 -18.03 -18.11
N ARG A 92 4.78 -18.27 -16.85
CA ARG A 92 4.01 -17.83 -15.68
C ARG A 92 4.25 -16.36 -15.40
N LEU A 93 3.15 -15.65 -15.21
CA LEU A 93 3.12 -14.26 -14.76
C LEU A 93 3.00 -14.26 -13.24
N TYR A 94 3.95 -13.62 -12.58
CA TYR A 94 3.99 -13.52 -11.12
C TYR A 94 3.97 -12.06 -10.68
N MET A 95 3.54 -11.85 -9.43
CA MET A 95 3.55 -10.54 -8.79
C MET A 95 4.94 -10.25 -8.24
N ASN A 96 5.63 -9.25 -8.80
CA ASN A 96 6.86 -8.73 -8.23
C ASN A 96 6.50 -7.61 -7.22
N VAL A 97 6.52 -7.95 -5.94
CA VAL A 97 6.20 -7.01 -4.86
C VAL A 97 7.32 -5.98 -4.70
N VAL A 98 6.97 -4.70 -4.77
CA VAL A 98 7.92 -3.58 -4.67
C VAL A 98 7.80 -2.85 -3.33
N ILE A 99 6.57 -2.61 -2.88
CA ILE A 99 6.27 -2.09 -1.54
C ILE A 99 5.42 -3.14 -0.81
N PRO A 100 5.98 -3.89 0.15
CA PRO A 100 5.22 -4.86 0.94
C PRO A 100 4.11 -4.18 1.76
N ARG A 101 3.06 -4.93 2.12
CA ARG A 101 2.09 -4.50 3.15
C ARG A 101 2.79 -4.14 4.46
N ASN A 102 2.15 -3.27 5.24
CA ASN A 102 2.66 -2.68 6.47
C ASN A 102 3.95 -1.83 6.29
N SER A 103 4.27 -1.39 5.07
CA SER A 103 5.37 -0.45 4.84
C SER A 103 4.95 0.94 5.28
N ARG A 104 5.78 1.60 6.10
CA ARG A 104 5.54 2.98 6.56
C ARG A 104 5.45 3.94 5.38
N ILE A 105 4.48 4.85 5.40
CA ILE A 105 4.33 5.91 4.40
C ILE A 105 4.71 7.28 5.00
N PRO A 106 5.27 8.20 4.20
CA PRO A 106 5.58 8.07 2.77
C PRO A 106 6.76 7.11 2.49
N VAL A 107 6.74 6.45 1.34
CA VAL A 107 7.81 5.53 0.92
C VAL A 107 8.04 5.58 -0.59
N ARG A 108 9.32 5.58 -0.96
CA ARG A 108 9.77 5.39 -2.35
C ARG A 108 10.61 4.12 -2.46
N LYS A 109 10.29 3.27 -3.43
CA LYS A 109 11.05 2.05 -3.75
C LYS A 109 11.33 2.00 -5.25
N THR A 110 12.44 1.38 -5.60
CA THR A 110 12.85 1.17 -6.99
C THR A 110 13.07 -0.31 -7.21
N THR A 111 12.63 -0.80 -8.37
CA THR A 111 12.92 -2.15 -8.84
C THR A 111 13.38 -2.09 -10.29
N SER A 112 14.16 -3.07 -10.71
CA SER A 112 14.65 -3.17 -12.09
C SER A 112 13.97 -4.32 -12.80
N VAL A 113 13.46 -4.06 -14.01
CA VAL A 113 12.89 -5.09 -14.88
C VAL A 113 13.52 -5.05 -16.26
N THR A 114 13.29 -6.07 -17.06
CA THR A 114 13.91 -6.22 -18.38
C THR A 114 12.94 -6.81 -19.40
N THR A 115 13.29 -6.76 -20.69
CA THR A 115 12.46 -7.32 -21.76
C THR A 115 12.35 -8.84 -21.65
N SER A 116 11.23 -9.37 -22.12
CA SER A 116 10.94 -10.82 -22.14
C SER A 116 11.19 -11.46 -23.50
N TYR A 117 11.26 -10.66 -24.56
CA TYR A 117 11.41 -11.11 -25.95
C TYR A 117 12.53 -10.35 -26.66
N ASP A 118 13.15 -10.99 -27.66
CA ASP A 118 14.16 -10.36 -28.50
C ASP A 118 13.50 -9.26 -29.34
N TYR A 119 14.19 -8.14 -29.51
CA TYR A 119 13.76 -7.00 -30.34
C TYR A 119 12.40 -6.41 -29.91
N GLN A 120 12.07 -6.50 -28.62
CA GLN A 120 10.83 -5.98 -28.06
C GLN A 120 10.78 -4.43 -28.13
N GLU A 121 9.89 -3.87 -28.95
CA GLU A 121 9.78 -2.43 -29.20
C GLU A 121 8.99 -1.65 -28.13
N SER A 122 8.16 -2.35 -27.35
CA SER A 122 7.38 -1.76 -26.26
C SER A 122 7.24 -2.67 -25.05
N VAL A 123 7.20 -2.10 -23.86
CA VAL A 123 7.01 -2.81 -22.58
C VAL A 123 5.80 -2.23 -21.88
N ARG A 124 4.87 -3.11 -21.50
CA ARG A 124 3.69 -2.81 -20.69
C ARG A 124 4.03 -3.05 -19.22
N PHE A 125 3.77 -2.05 -18.38
CA PHE A 125 3.89 -2.13 -16.93
C PHE A 125 2.49 -2.19 -16.34
N SER A 126 2.12 -3.35 -15.81
CA SER A 126 0.82 -3.58 -15.17
C SER A 126 0.99 -3.57 -13.65
N ILE A 127 0.28 -2.67 -12.96
CA ILE A 127 0.42 -2.42 -11.53
C ILE A 127 -0.72 -3.10 -10.78
N TYR A 128 -0.38 -3.80 -9.70
CA TYR A 128 -1.31 -4.56 -8.88
C TYR A 128 -1.16 -4.26 -7.38
N GLU A 129 -2.20 -4.60 -6.64
CA GLU A 129 -2.28 -4.56 -5.18
C GLU A 129 -2.81 -5.91 -4.66
N GLY A 130 -2.06 -6.57 -3.77
CA GLY A 130 -2.48 -7.83 -3.14
C GLY A 130 -1.32 -8.77 -2.76
N GLU A 131 -1.66 -9.86 -2.08
CA GLU A 131 -0.69 -10.81 -1.49
C GLU A 131 -0.53 -12.12 -2.28
N SER A 132 -1.24 -12.29 -3.39
CA SER A 132 -1.07 -13.48 -4.23
C SER A 132 0.25 -13.43 -4.99
N SER A 133 0.94 -14.56 -5.09
CA SER A 133 2.13 -14.70 -5.94
C SER A 133 1.80 -14.63 -7.44
N ILE A 134 0.55 -14.86 -7.82
CA ILE A 134 0.07 -14.77 -9.20
C ILE A 134 -0.54 -13.39 -9.42
N ALA A 135 0.02 -12.60 -10.35
CA ALA A 135 -0.40 -11.22 -10.58
C ALA A 135 -1.90 -11.08 -10.86
N LYS A 136 -2.47 -11.97 -11.68
CA LYS A 136 -3.91 -11.96 -12.05
C LYS A 136 -4.86 -12.24 -10.88
N ASN A 137 -4.38 -12.79 -9.77
CA ASN A 137 -5.20 -13.04 -8.59
C ASN A 137 -5.23 -11.83 -7.63
N ASN A 138 -4.49 -10.77 -7.94
CA ASN A 138 -4.45 -9.52 -7.19
C ASN A 138 -5.35 -8.46 -7.83
N ASN A 139 -5.59 -7.36 -7.12
CA ASN A 139 -6.36 -6.23 -7.61
C ASN A 139 -5.56 -5.43 -8.64
N PHE A 140 -6.08 -5.25 -9.85
CA PHE A 140 -5.43 -4.46 -10.89
C PHE A 140 -5.70 -2.97 -10.66
N LEU A 141 -4.65 -2.17 -10.51
CA LEU A 141 -4.77 -0.72 -10.30
C LEU A 141 -4.77 0.05 -11.63
N GLY A 142 -3.89 -0.35 -12.55
CA GLY A 142 -3.78 0.24 -13.88
C GLY A 142 -2.43 -0.05 -14.51
N GLU A 143 -2.19 0.57 -15.66
CA GLU A 143 -1.02 0.26 -16.49
C GLU A 143 -0.59 1.40 -17.38
N PHE A 144 0.64 1.30 -17.86
CA PHE A 144 1.16 2.16 -18.91
C PHE A 144 2.17 1.41 -19.77
N THR A 145 2.33 1.85 -21.01
CA THR A 145 3.25 1.24 -21.98
C THR A 145 4.32 2.23 -22.39
N LEU A 146 5.59 1.83 -22.28
CA LEU A 146 6.73 2.56 -22.83
C LEU A 146 7.02 2.02 -24.25
N HIS A 147 7.12 2.91 -25.23
CA HIS A 147 7.34 2.57 -26.65
C HIS A 147 8.67 3.17 -27.13
N GLY A 148 9.25 2.57 -28.17
CA GLY A 148 10.49 3.08 -28.79
C GLY A 148 11.74 2.48 -28.16
N ILE A 149 11.63 1.26 -27.63
CA ILE A 149 12.77 0.53 -27.05
C ILE A 149 13.68 0.11 -28.21
N PRO A 150 14.99 0.44 -28.16
CA PRO A 150 15.94 0.02 -29.18
C PRO A 150 15.96 -1.52 -29.34
N PRO A 151 15.97 -2.05 -30.57
CA PRO A 151 16.04 -3.49 -30.80
C PRO A 151 17.31 -4.08 -30.18
N ALA A 152 17.13 -4.96 -29.19
CA ALA A 152 18.21 -5.68 -28.52
C ALA A 152 17.74 -7.08 -28.13
N PRO A 153 18.66 -8.01 -27.83
CA PRO A 153 18.30 -9.32 -27.30
C PRO A 153 17.46 -9.20 -26.02
N LYS A 154 16.61 -10.19 -25.75
CA LYS A 154 15.84 -10.27 -24.51
C LYS A 154 16.77 -10.17 -23.31
N HIS A 155 16.26 -9.59 -22.23
CA HIS A 155 17.00 -9.40 -20.99
C HIS A 155 18.16 -8.38 -21.04
N VAL A 156 18.37 -7.70 -22.17
CA VAL A 156 19.40 -6.65 -22.31
C VAL A 156 18.85 -5.25 -21.98
N PRO A 157 17.74 -4.76 -22.58
CA PRO A 157 17.14 -3.49 -22.15
C PRO A 157 16.65 -3.59 -20.71
N ALA A 158 17.04 -2.63 -19.88
CA ALA A 158 16.70 -2.58 -18.46
C ALA A 158 15.89 -1.31 -18.16
N PHE A 159 14.93 -1.46 -17.25
CA PHE A 159 14.03 -0.38 -16.85
C PHE A 159 14.09 -0.21 -15.34
N SER A 160 14.31 1.01 -14.88
CA SER A 160 14.17 1.36 -13.46
C SER A 160 12.73 1.80 -13.22
N VAL A 161 12.00 1.03 -12.43
CA VAL A 161 10.61 1.30 -12.07
C VAL A 161 10.56 1.84 -10.66
N TYR A 162 10.01 3.05 -10.52
CA TYR A 162 9.87 3.79 -9.27
C TYR A 162 8.43 3.71 -8.80
N PHE A 163 8.24 3.23 -7.57
CA PHE A 163 6.99 3.28 -6.83
C PHE A 163 7.14 4.35 -5.76
N ASP A 164 6.30 5.38 -5.83
CA ASP A 164 6.26 6.48 -4.89
C ASP A 164 4.88 6.56 -4.26
N LEU A 165 4.82 6.36 -2.95
CA LEU A 165 3.60 6.44 -2.16
C LEU A 165 3.74 7.59 -1.17
N ASP A 166 2.91 8.62 -1.34
CA ASP A 166 2.98 9.82 -0.52
C ASP A 166 2.29 9.63 0.85
N ALA A 167 2.37 10.67 1.70
CA ALA A 167 1.78 10.65 3.04
C ALA A 167 0.24 10.56 3.05
N ASN A 168 -0.43 10.81 1.92
CA ASN A 168 -1.87 10.66 1.77
C ASN A 168 -2.26 9.28 1.19
N GLY A 169 -1.28 8.43 0.90
CA GLY A 169 -1.49 7.14 0.25
C GLY A 169 -1.76 7.24 -1.25
N VAL A 170 -1.37 8.33 -1.92
CA VAL A 170 -1.48 8.47 -3.38
C VAL A 170 -0.27 7.81 -4.04
N LEU A 171 -0.53 6.77 -4.84
CA LEU A 171 0.51 6.02 -5.54
C LEU A 171 0.85 6.68 -6.89
N SER A 172 2.13 6.89 -7.13
CA SER A 172 2.69 7.24 -8.44
C SER A 172 3.70 6.18 -8.86
N VAL A 173 3.53 5.63 -10.06
CA VAL A 173 4.45 4.63 -10.62
C VAL A 173 5.03 5.15 -11.93
N SER A 174 6.34 5.10 -12.08
CA SER A 174 7.02 5.49 -13.32
C SER A 174 8.12 4.51 -13.68
N ALA A 175 8.37 4.32 -14.97
CA ALA A 175 9.49 3.56 -15.49
C ALA A 175 10.41 4.45 -16.32
N GLU A 176 11.71 4.23 -16.18
CA GLU A 176 12.79 4.84 -16.96
C GLU A 176 13.57 3.75 -17.68
N ASP A 177 13.70 3.85 -19.00
CA ASP A 177 14.67 3.06 -19.76
C ASP A 177 16.08 3.58 -19.44
N THR A 178 16.94 2.71 -18.90
CA THR A 178 18.28 3.08 -18.45
C THR A 178 19.24 3.44 -19.59
N SER A 179 18.93 3.05 -20.82
CA SER A 179 19.76 3.31 -22.01
C SER A 179 19.39 4.62 -22.71
N THR A 180 18.09 4.90 -22.82
CA THR A 180 17.58 6.07 -23.55
C THR A 180 17.20 7.24 -22.65
N GLY A 181 17.02 7.01 -21.34
CA GLY A 181 16.50 7.99 -20.38
C GLY A 181 15.01 8.30 -20.58
N GLN A 182 14.32 7.58 -21.47
CA GLN A 182 12.89 7.79 -21.72
C GLN A 182 12.09 7.39 -20.48
N LYS A 183 11.17 8.29 -20.05
CA LYS A 183 10.34 8.11 -18.86
C LYS A 183 8.87 8.11 -19.20
N LYS A 184 8.11 7.25 -18.54
CA LYS A 184 6.64 7.29 -18.53
C LYS A 184 6.12 6.78 -17.20
N GLY A 185 4.95 7.25 -16.80
CA GLY A 185 4.34 6.81 -15.56
C GLY A 185 2.85 7.09 -15.50
N ILE A 186 2.25 6.66 -14.41
CA ILE A 186 0.84 6.80 -14.07
C ILE A 186 0.74 7.22 -12.61
N LYS A 187 -0.24 8.08 -12.31
CA LYS A 187 -0.59 8.48 -10.94
C LYS A 187 -2.00 8.00 -10.65
N PHE A 188 -2.17 7.32 -9.52
CA PHE A 188 -3.43 6.75 -9.07
C PHE A 188 -4.05 7.65 -8.01
N ASN A 189 -4.93 8.56 -8.43
CA ASN A 189 -5.74 9.34 -7.49
C ASN A 189 -6.93 8.50 -7.01
N ARG A 190 -7.27 8.62 -5.71
CA ARG A 190 -8.40 7.94 -5.07
C ARG A 190 -9.79 8.37 -5.60
N ASP A 191 -9.87 9.36 -6.48
CA ASP A 191 -11.13 9.93 -7.01
C ASP A 191 -11.85 9.07 -8.06
N ARG A 192 -11.66 7.75 -8.05
CA ARG A 192 -12.58 6.85 -8.74
C ARG A 192 -13.77 6.60 -7.82
N THR A 193 -14.75 7.51 -7.91
CA THR A 193 -16.14 7.22 -7.59
C THR A 193 -16.51 5.89 -8.25
N LYS A 194 -16.84 4.90 -7.41
CA LYS A 194 -17.57 3.72 -7.87
C LYS A 194 -18.95 4.15 -8.37
#